data_AF-A0A9X6NEP0-F1
#
_entry.id   AF-A0A9X6NEP0-F1
#
_cell.length_a   1.000
_cell.length_b   1.000
_cell.length_c   1.000
_cell.angle_alpha   90.00
_cell.angle_beta   90.00
_cell.angle_gamma   90.00
#
_symmetry.space_group_name_H-M   'P 1'
#
loop_
_entity.id
_entity.type
_entity.pdbx_description
1 polymer ?
#
loop_
_entity_poly.entity_id
_entity_poly.type
_entity_poly.pdbx_seq_one_letter_code
_entity_poly.pdbx_strand_id
1 'polypeptide(L)'
;MGLSVCEYFAILFISGYANGQPPLPENTCKEYNKISNGSLTFHDTFHASKSKMILKGGAGFESVMEVPGPNTWIPQCDEAGLYTKLQKRQNNQLFCVLPQTGEIVFDPSKTTGTNVTEDGMCLCDCFVQRRIVISGHQREMIPRCNEKMGFYELVQMLPNGMLQCTLLNGTSLSSPIFYNGTAEGGAEAACFAVMFPLTTVPASDPATVTASLDMGPRNRTTKKPNHAPVRARLDKDSKYE
;
A
#
# COMPACT_ATOMS: atom_id res chain seq x y z
N MET A 1 40.31 -25.82 -0.03
CA MET A 1 39.82 -24.69 -0.85
C MET A 1 38.31 -24.68 -0.74
N GLY A 2 37.78 -24.02 0.29
CA GLY A 2 36.33 -23.94 0.52
C GLY A 2 35.85 -22.58 0.06
N LEU A 3 35.06 -22.56 -1.02
CA LEU A 3 34.42 -21.34 -1.48
C LEU A 3 33.33 -20.95 -0.48
N SER A 4 33.35 -19.68 -0.07
CA SER A 4 32.45 -19.10 0.93
C SER A 4 31.03 -18.99 0.36
N VAL A 5 30.04 -19.39 1.15
CA VAL A 5 28.59 -19.38 0.80
C VAL A 5 28.11 -17.97 0.39
N CYS A 6 28.85 -16.90 0.73
CA CYS A 6 28.53 -15.53 0.35
C CYS A 6 28.85 -15.17 -1.12
N GLU A 7 29.79 -15.84 -1.79
CA GLU A 7 30.12 -15.54 -3.20
C GLU A 7 29.06 -16.06 -4.18
N TYR A 8 28.29 -17.08 -3.80
CA TYR A 8 27.19 -17.58 -4.64
C TYR A 8 25.97 -16.65 -4.68
N PHE A 9 25.80 -15.77 -3.70
CA PHE A 9 24.69 -14.83 -3.65
C PHE A 9 24.82 -13.68 -4.65
N ALA A 10 26.04 -13.34 -5.09
CA ALA A 10 26.27 -12.25 -6.04
C ALA A 10 26.17 -12.69 -7.51
N ILE A 11 26.48 -13.96 -7.81
CA ILE A 11 26.74 -14.41 -9.20
C ILE A 11 25.53 -15.12 -9.84
N LEU A 12 24.56 -15.61 -9.06
CA LEU A 12 23.37 -16.29 -9.61
C LEU A 12 22.21 -15.36 -10.03
N PHE A 13 22.35 -14.03 -9.93
CA PHE A 13 21.33 -13.08 -10.40
C PHE A 13 21.46 -12.69 -11.89
N ILE A 14 22.52 -13.12 -12.57
CA ILE A 14 22.79 -12.75 -13.96
C ILE A 14 22.85 -14.03 -14.79
N SER A 15 21.71 -14.62 -15.15
CA SER A 15 21.50 -15.38 -16.40
C SER A 15 20.13 -16.08 -16.41
N GLY A 16 19.17 -15.56 -17.17
CA GLY A 16 18.28 -16.44 -17.95
C GLY A 16 16.84 -16.70 -17.49
N TYR A 17 16.21 -15.87 -16.63
CA TYR A 17 14.75 -15.97 -16.43
C TYR A 17 14.02 -14.83 -17.14
N ALA A 18 13.44 -15.13 -18.29
CA ALA A 18 12.43 -14.30 -18.90
C ALA A 18 11.21 -14.24 -17.95
N ASN A 19 10.88 -13.03 -17.48
CA ASN A 19 9.63 -12.63 -16.82
C ASN A 19 9.36 -12.98 -15.35
N GLY A 20 10.38 -13.31 -14.56
CA GLY A 20 10.23 -13.35 -13.10
C GLY A 20 11.59 -13.45 -12.41
N GLN A 21 11.88 -12.53 -11.49
CA GLN A 21 13.03 -12.74 -10.61
C GLN A 21 12.73 -13.97 -9.74
N PRO A 22 13.67 -14.93 -9.59
CA PRO A 22 13.49 -16.00 -8.63
C PRO A 22 13.23 -15.36 -7.25
N PRO A 23 12.29 -15.91 -6.45
CA PRO A 23 12.06 -15.41 -5.11
C PRO A 23 13.41 -15.33 -4.39
N LEU A 24 13.63 -14.26 -3.62
CA LEU A 24 14.78 -14.24 -2.72
C LEU A 24 14.76 -15.55 -1.92
N PRO A 25 15.91 -16.23 -1.76
CA PRO A 25 15.93 -17.49 -1.04
C PRO A 25 15.33 -17.30 0.36
N GLU A 26 14.61 -18.32 0.81
CA GLU A 26 13.95 -18.33 2.12
C GLU A 26 14.93 -17.90 3.22
N ASN A 27 14.43 -17.17 4.21
CA ASN A 27 15.21 -16.59 5.32
C ASN A 27 16.15 -15.43 4.96
N THR A 28 15.97 -14.79 3.81
CA THR A 28 16.75 -13.60 3.42
C THR A 28 16.69 -12.51 4.48
N CYS A 29 15.53 -12.29 5.11
CA CYS A 29 15.37 -11.30 6.18
C CYS A 29 16.34 -11.57 7.36
N LYS A 30 16.47 -12.83 7.81
CA LYS A 30 17.39 -13.23 8.89
C LYS A 30 18.86 -13.01 8.50
N GLU A 31 19.24 -13.32 7.26
CA GLU A 31 20.61 -13.10 6.79
C GLU A 31 20.96 -11.60 6.73
N TYR A 32 20.04 -10.76 6.25
CA TYR A 32 20.23 -9.31 6.27
C TYR A 32 20.37 -8.76 7.70
N ASN A 33 19.63 -9.30 8.67
CA ASN A 33 19.76 -8.86 10.06
C ASN A 33 21.11 -9.23 10.71
N LYS A 34 21.71 -10.36 10.32
CA LYS A 34 23.08 -10.70 10.76
C LYS A 34 24.10 -9.69 10.21
N ILE A 35 23.91 -9.26 8.96
CA ILE A 35 24.76 -8.26 8.30
C ILE A 35 24.59 -6.88 8.98
N SER A 36 23.36 -6.44 9.21
CA SER A 36 23.10 -5.11 9.78
C SER A 36 23.62 -4.96 11.22
N ASN A 37 23.62 -6.05 12.00
CA ASN A 37 24.09 -6.04 13.39
C ASN A 37 25.62 -6.10 13.52
N GLY A 38 26.37 -6.02 12.41
CA GLY A 38 27.83 -6.07 12.42
C GLY A 38 28.40 -7.44 12.81
N SER A 39 27.57 -8.48 12.90
CA SER A 39 28.01 -9.85 13.20
C SER A 39 28.78 -10.48 12.05
N LEU A 40 28.63 -9.94 10.84
CA LEU A 40 29.45 -10.26 9.68
C LEU A 40 30.17 -8.99 9.25
N THR A 41 31.49 -8.95 9.41
CA THR A 41 32.31 -7.91 8.80
C THR A 41 32.21 -8.06 7.29
N PHE A 42 31.54 -7.11 6.68
CA PHE A 42 31.30 -7.01 5.24
C PHE A 42 32.61 -6.62 4.54
N HIS A 43 33.60 -7.52 4.55
CA HIS A 43 34.86 -7.31 3.87
C HIS A 43 34.67 -7.49 2.36
N ASP A 44 34.54 -6.35 1.67
CA ASP A 44 34.97 -6.08 0.31
C ASP A 44 34.19 -6.59 -0.93
N THR A 45 33.10 -7.37 -0.83
CA THR A 45 32.47 -7.92 -2.07
C THR A 45 31.14 -7.29 -2.50
N PHE A 46 30.42 -6.60 -1.64
CA PHE A 46 29.23 -5.84 -2.04
C PHE A 46 29.50 -4.36 -1.78
N HIS A 47 30.06 -3.68 -2.78
CA HIS A 47 29.77 -2.26 -2.88
C HIS A 47 28.25 -2.15 -2.96
N ALA A 48 27.61 -1.74 -1.86
CA ALA A 48 26.23 -1.30 -1.83
C ALA A 48 26.15 -0.04 -2.69
N SER A 49 26.24 -0.23 -4.00
CA SER A 49 25.86 0.76 -4.97
C SER A 49 24.47 1.20 -4.58
N LYS A 50 24.20 2.52 -4.64
CA LYS A 50 22.90 3.14 -4.37
C LYS A 50 21.83 2.73 -5.39
N SER A 51 21.93 1.51 -5.91
CA SER A 51 21.14 0.94 -6.97
C SER A 51 19.79 0.53 -6.39
N LYS A 52 18.82 1.44 -6.51
CA LYS A 52 17.41 1.06 -6.55
C LYS A 52 17.26 0.06 -7.69
N MET A 53 16.98 -1.21 -7.37
CA MET A 53 16.71 -2.20 -8.41
C MET A 53 15.22 -2.12 -8.74
N ILE A 54 14.92 -1.53 -9.89
CA ILE A 54 13.56 -1.49 -10.42
C ILE A 54 13.36 -2.78 -11.22
N LEU A 55 12.50 -3.64 -10.71
CA LEU A 55 12.11 -4.87 -11.39
C LEU A 55 10.81 -4.59 -12.12
N LYS A 56 10.83 -4.73 -13.44
CA LYS A 56 9.59 -4.68 -14.22
C LYS A 56 8.91 -6.04 -14.10
N GLY A 57 7.92 -6.14 -13.23
CA GLY A 57 7.06 -7.32 -13.12
C GLY A 57 6.09 -7.41 -14.30
N GLY A 58 5.61 -8.61 -14.61
CA GLY A 58 4.53 -8.82 -15.56
C GLY A 58 3.25 -8.07 -15.15
N ALA A 59 2.41 -7.72 -16.13
CA ALA A 59 1.13 -7.00 -15.96
C ALA A 59 1.20 -5.52 -15.52
N GLY A 60 2.31 -4.82 -15.78
CA GLY A 60 2.37 -3.35 -15.64
C GLY A 60 2.57 -2.83 -14.22
N PHE A 61 2.99 -3.69 -13.30
CA PHE A 61 3.36 -3.29 -11.94
C PHE A 61 4.88 -3.13 -11.83
N GLU A 62 5.32 -1.95 -11.42
CA GLU A 62 6.72 -1.69 -11.09
C GLU A 62 7.00 -2.31 -9.70
N SER A 63 7.72 -3.44 -9.70
CA SER A 63 8.23 -4.04 -8.48
C SER A 63 9.47 -3.26 -8.06
N VAL A 64 9.35 -2.45 -7.02
CA VAL A 64 10.49 -1.70 -6.49
C VAL A 64 11.10 -2.48 -5.34
N MET A 65 12.35 -2.91 -5.51
CA MET A 65 13.14 -3.43 -4.40
C MET A 65 14.15 -2.37 -3.97
N GLU A 66 14.14 -2.02 -2.69
CA GLU A 66 15.13 -1.13 -2.09
C GLU A 66 16.12 -1.99 -1.30
N VAL A 67 17.41 -1.89 -1.64
CA VAL A 67 18.46 -2.69 -0.98
C VAL A 67 18.52 -2.29 0.50
N PRO A 68 18.32 -3.24 1.43
CA PRO A 68 18.43 -2.96 2.86
C PRO A 68 19.87 -2.56 3.23
N GLY A 69 19.99 -1.69 4.22
CA GLY A 69 21.28 -1.18 4.65
C GLY A 69 21.17 -0.25 5.86
N PRO A 70 22.27 -0.05 6.60
CA PRO A 70 22.25 0.74 7.85
C PRO A 70 21.80 2.19 7.63
N ASN A 71 21.96 2.72 6.41
CA ASN A 71 21.58 4.09 6.05
C ASN A 71 20.23 4.20 5.32
N THR A 72 19.61 3.08 4.92
CA THR A 72 18.33 3.06 4.19
C THR A 72 17.23 2.55 5.10
N TRP A 73 17.27 1.26 5.43
CA TRP A 73 16.37 0.59 6.36
C TRP A 73 16.98 -0.76 6.77
N ILE A 74 16.66 -1.21 7.99
CA ILE A 74 17.04 -2.53 8.49
C ILE A 74 15.79 -3.42 8.45
N PRO A 75 15.85 -4.62 7.84
CA PRO A 75 14.69 -5.48 7.75
C PRO A 75 14.14 -5.92 9.11
N GLN A 76 12.86 -5.65 9.32
CA GLN A 76 12.12 -6.18 10.46
C GLN A 76 11.58 -7.56 10.07
N CYS A 77 11.96 -8.58 10.82
CA CYS A 77 11.54 -9.96 10.55
C CYS A 77 10.64 -10.47 11.67
N ASP A 78 9.73 -11.38 11.33
CA ASP A 78 8.99 -12.17 12.32
C ASP A 78 9.83 -13.35 12.83
N GLU A 79 9.24 -14.14 13.74
CA GLU A 79 9.89 -15.32 14.34
C GLU A 79 10.25 -16.39 13.29
N ALA A 80 9.43 -16.52 12.24
CA ALA A 80 9.68 -17.42 11.13
C ALA A 80 10.88 -16.95 10.28
N GLY A 81 11.22 -15.66 10.31
CA GLY A 81 12.28 -15.06 9.49
C GLY A 81 11.77 -14.52 8.17
N LEU A 82 10.46 -14.31 8.05
CA LEU A 82 9.84 -13.57 6.96
C LEU A 82 9.88 -12.08 7.27
N TYR A 83 9.80 -11.24 6.24
CA TYR A 83 9.67 -9.81 6.42
C TYR A 83 8.31 -9.49 7.09
N THR A 84 8.30 -8.66 8.12
CA THR A 84 7.04 -8.09 8.61
C THR A 84 6.41 -7.24 7.51
N LYS A 85 5.09 -7.29 7.34
CA LYS A 85 4.42 -6.56 6.25
C LYS A 85 4.70 -5.06 6.31
N LEU A 86 4.68 -4.49 7.51
CA LEU A 86 5.06 -3.11 7.79
C LEU A 86 6.56 -3.05 8.07
N GLN A 87 7.24 -2.16 7.36
CA GLN A 87 8.66 -1.87 7.51
C GLN A 87 8.87 -0.39 7.78
N LYS A 88 10.01 -0.07 8.41
CA LYS A 88 10.37 1.30 8.79
C LYS A 88 11.75 1.67 8.27
N ARG A 89 11.84 2.79 7.56
CA ARG A 89 13.11 3.41 7.14
C ARG A 89 13.81 4.10 8.31
N GLN A 90 15.11 4.37 8.16
CA GLN A 90 15.89 5.12 9.15
C GLN A 90 15.35 6.54 9.43
N ASN A 91 14.67 7.14 8.45
CA ASN A 91 14.02 8.45 8.59
C ASN A 91 12.59 8.36 9.17
N ASN A 92 12.23 7.24 9.81
CA ASN A 92 10.91 6.94 10.35
C ASN A 92 9.76 6.86 9.33
N GLN A 93 10.04 6.80 8.02
CA GLN A 93 9.01 6.55 7.01
C GLN A 93 8.56 5.09 7.05
N LEU A 94 7.25 4.89 7.11
CA LEU A 94 6.62 3.57 7.04
C LEU A 94 6.32 3.19 5.59
N PHE A 95 6.50 1.91 5.26
CA PHE A 95 6.17 1.33 3.97
C PHE A 95 5.81 -0.14 4.13
N CYS A 96 5.20 -0.71 3.09
CA CYS A 96 4.74 -2.09 3.09
C CYS A 96 5.55 -2.94 2.14
N VAL A 97 5.90 -4.14 2.59
CA VAL A 97 6.59 -5.15 1.78
C VAL A 97 5.82 -6.47 1.73
N LEU A 98 6.12 -7.27 0.72
CA LEU A 98 5.66 -8.64 0.63
C LEU A 98 6.50 -9.51 1.61
N PRO A 99 5.88 -10.28 2.53
CA PRO A 99 6.61 -11.02 3.56
C PRO A 99 7.66 -12.00 3.06
N GLN A 100 7.44 -12.59 1.88
CA GLN A 100 8.32 -13.62 1.33
C GLN A 100 9.55 -13.03 0.61
N THR A 101 9.40 -11.86 -0.03
CA THR A 101 10.41 -11.34 -0.96
C THR A 101 11.01 -10.00 -0.54
N GLY A 102 10.43 -9.32 0.45
CA GLY A 102 10.80 -7.95 0.78
C GLY A 102 10.50 -6.93 -0.34
N GLU A 103 9.74 -7.33 -1.37
CA GLU A 103 9.30 -6.42 -2.43
C GLU A 103 8.41 -5.31 -1.84
N ILE A 104 8.68 -4.04 -2.16
CA ILE A 104 7.83 -2.93 -1.72
C ILE A 104 6.53 -2.95 -2.51
N VAL A 105 5.42 -3.21 -1.81
CA VAL A 105 4.07 -3.25 -2.40
C VAL A 105 3.29 -1.95 -2.21
N PHE A 106 3.67 -1.14 -1.23
CA PHE A 106 3.08 0.18 -0.99
C PHE A 106 4.05 1.10 -0.26
N ASP A 107 4.18 2.34 -0.73
CA ASP A 107 5.05 3.36 -0.15
C ASP A 107 4.31 4.71 -0.13
N PRO A 108 3.70 5.09 1.01
CA PRO A 108 2.96 6.35 1.15
C PRO A 108 3.79 7.57 0.76
N SER A 109 5.08 7.57 1.10
CA SER A 109 5.98 8.70 0.83
C SER A 109 6.14 8.98 -0.67
N LYS A 110 6.01 7.94 -1.51
CA LYS A 110 6.06 8.06 -2.97
C LYS A 110 4.69 8.31 -3.59
N THR A 111 3.63 7.75 -2.99
CA THR A 111 2.29 7.76 -3.57
C THR A 111 1.59 9.10 -3.35
N THR A 112 1.61 9.62 -2.13
CA THR A 112 0.87 10.84 -1.76
C THR A 112 1.79 12.01 -1.42
N GLY A 113 3.10 11.78 -1.34
CA GLY A 113 4.06 12.76 -0.83
C GLY A 113 3.89 13.06 0.66
N THR A 114 3.00 12.34 1.36
CA THR A 114 2.81 12.47 2.80
C THR A 114 3.62 11.41 3.52
N ASN A 115 4.47 11.84 4.45
CA ASN A 115 5.14 10.95 5.37
C ASN A 115 4.12 10.48 6.40
N VAL A 116 3.68 9.22 6.29
CA VAL A 116 2.92 8.57 7.36
C VAL A 116 3.93 8.26 8.47
N THR A 117 3.84 9.01 9.56
CA THR A 117 4.64 8.80 10.78
C THR A 117 3.99 7.73 11.66
N GLU A 118 4.65 7.33 12.75
CA GLU A 118 4.18 6.27 13.66
C GLU A 118 2.77 6.53 14.25
N ASP A 119 2.33 7.79 14.32
CA ASP A 119 0.98 8.15 14.78
C ASP A 119 -0.10 7.87 13.72
N GLY A 120 0.31 7.68 12.46
CA GLY A 120 -0.58 7.35 11.35
C GLY A 120 -0.71 5.84 11.17
N MET A 121 -1.94 5.34 11.22
CA MET A 121 -2.21 3.93 10.92
C MET A 121 -1.91 3.64 9.44
N CYS A 122 -0.83 2.89 9.18
CA CYS A 122 -0.54 2.31 7.88
C CYS A 122 -0.89 0.82 7.93
N LEU A 123 -1.88 0.39 7.14
CA LEU A 123 -2.22 -1.03 7.02
C LEU A 123 -1.73 -1.58 5.68
N CYS A 124 -0.96 -2.65 5.75
CA CYS A 124 -0.34 -3.26 4.57
C CYS A 124 -1.19 -4.36 3.94
N ASP A 125 -2.22 -4.85 4.63
CA ASP A 125 -2.95 -6.06 4.23
C ASP A 125 -3.61 -5.92 2.86
N CYS A 126 -4.20 -4.76 2.52
CA CYS A 126 -4.84 -4.58 1.23
C CYS A 126 -3.85 -4.66 0.07
N PHE A 127 -2.74 -3.92 0.15
CA PHE A 127 -1.74 -3.90 -0.94
C PHE A 127 -0.97 -5.22 -1.05
N VAL A 128 -0.72 -5.90 0.07
CA VAL A 128 -0.15 -7.26 0.06
C VAL A 128 -1.11 -8.22 -0.65
N GLN A 129 -2.39 -8.23 -0.29
CA GLN A 129 -3.38 -9.10 -0.92
C GLN A 129 -3.55 -8.77 -2.42
N ARG A 130 -3.62 -7.47 -2.75
CA ARG A 130 -3.63 -7.00 -4.14
C ARG A 130 -2.46 -7.55 -4.94
N ARG A 131 -1.24 -7.51 -4.39
CA ARG A 131 -0.05 -8.05 -5.03
C ARG A 131 -0.11 -9.56 -5.24
N ILE A 132 -0.61 -10.32 -4.25
CA ILE A 132 -0.77 -11.77 -4.34
C ILE A 132 -1.74 -12.15 -5.47
N VAL A 133 -2.89 -11.47 -5.56
CA VAL A 133 -3.88 -11.72 -6.62
C VAL A 133 -3.32 -11.37 -8.00
N ILE A 134 -2.71 -10.19 -8.15
CA ILE A 134 -2.15 -9.74 -9.43
C ILE A 134 -1.02 -10.65 -9.93
N SER A 135 -0.19 -11.14 -9.03
CA SER A 135 0.89 -12.08 -9.39
C SER A 135 0.37 -13.46 -9.82
N GLY A 136 -0.94 -13.68 -9.82
CA GLY A 136 -1.57 -14.91 -10.29
C GLY A 136 -1.52 -16.06 -9.29
N HIS A 137 -1.00 -15.83 -8.08
CA HIS A 137 -0.97 -16.84 -7.03
C HIS A 137 -2.38 -17.18 -6.53
N GLN A 138 -3.33 -16.25 -6.66
CA GLN A 138 -4.72 -16.45 -6.28
C GLN A 138 -5.64 -15.88 -7.36
N ARG A 139 -6.71 -16.62 -7.69
CA ARG A 139 -7.79 -16.17 -8.60
C ARG A 139 -8.91 -15.47 -7.85
N GLU A 140 -8.53 -14.71 -6.84
CA GLU A 140 -9.47 -13.96 -6.01
C GLU A 140 -9.78 -12.59 -6.61
N MET A 141 -10.71 -11.88 -5.97
CA MET A 141 -10.99 -10.47 -6.26
C MET A 141 -9.72 -9.63 -6.06
N ILE A 142 -9.43 -8.71 -6.98
CA ILE A 142 -8.37 -7.70 -6.78
C ILE A 142 -8.94 -6.63 -5.83
N PRO A 143 -8.45 -6.51 -4.59
CA PRO A 143 -8.99 -5.53 -3.67
C PRO A 143 -8.64 -4.10 -4.09
N ARG A 144 -9.61 -3.21 -3.93
CA ARG A 144 -9.44 -1.77 -4.03
C ARG A 144 -8.89 -1.25 -2.70
N CYS A 145 -7.77 -0.55 -2.77
CA CYS A 145 -7.05 -0.08 -1.59
C CYS A 145 -6.99 1.44 -1.59
N ASN A 146 -7.13 2.03 -0.39
CA ASN A 146 -6.92 3.44 -0.18
C ASN A 146 -5.43 3.78 -0.36
N GLU A 147 -5.12 4.61 -1.35
CA GLU A 147 -3.74 4.95 -1.72
C GLU A 147 -2.99 5.80 -0.68
N LYS A 148 -3.69 6.35 0.32
CA LYS A 148 -3.08 7.17 1.37
C LYS A 148 -2.67 6.36 2.59
N MET A 149 -3.53 5.42 3.01
CA MET A 149 -3.39 4.73 4.30
C MET A 149 -3.23 3.21 4.16
N GLY A 150 -3.43 2.66 2.96
CA GLY A 150 -3.29 1.23 2.71
C GLY A 150 -4.48 0.36 3.14
N PHE A 151 -5.54 0.97 3.68
CA PHE A 151 -6.78 0.25 4.03
C PHE A 151 -7.49 -0.30 2.81
N TYR A 152 -8.35 -1.30 3.03
CA TYR A 152 -9.37 -1.65 2.05
C TYR A 152 -10.34 -0.48 1.86
N GLU A 153 -10.72 -0.20 0.62
CA GLU A 153 -11.87 0.67 0.36
C GLU A 153 -13.15 0.02 0.89
N LEU A 154 -14.09 0.84 1.35
CA LEU A 154 -15.32 0.36 1.96
C LEU A 154 -16.15 -0.49 1.00
N VAL A 155 -16.13 -0.14 -0.29
CA VAL A 155 -16.84 -0.85 -1.35
C VAL A 155 -15.83 -1.61 -2.20
N GLN A 156 -15.97 -2.93 -2.21
CA GLN A 156 -15.18 -3.83 -3.05
C GLN A 156 -16.03 -4.36 -4.19
N MET A 157 -15.44 -4.53 -5.37
CA MET A 157 -16.12 -5.08 -6.56
C MET A 157 -15.68 -6.52 -6.78
N LEU A 158 -16.62 -7.45 -6.65
CA LEU A 158 -16.38 -8.87 -6.86
C LEU A 158 -16.20 -9.19 -8.36
N PRO A 159 -15.56 -10.33 -8.71
CA PRO A 159 -15.34 -10.72 -10.11
C PRO A 159 -16.62 -10.86 -10.95
N ASN A 160 -17.76 -11.09 -10.31
CA ASN A 160 -19.08 -11.17 -10.94
C ASN A 160 -19.77 -9.80 -11.12
N GLY A 161 -19.10 -8.70 -10.79
CA GLY A 161 -19.62 -7.33 -10.87
C GLY A 161 -20.50 -6.92 -9.67
N MET A 162 -20.70 -7.79 -8.68
CA MET A 162 -21.42 -7.42 -7.46
C MET A 162 -20.55 -6.58 -6.53
N LEU A 163 -21.18 -5.77 -5.67
CA LEU A 163 -20.49 -4.97 -4.67
C LEU A 163 -20.54 -5.62 -3.30
N GLN A 164 -19.47 -5.51 -2.53
CA GLN A 164 -19.38 -6.01 -1.17
C GLN A 164 -18.82 -4.94 -0.22
N CYS A 165 -19.48 -4.75 0.92
CA CYS A 165 -19.01 -3.84 1.96
C CYS A 165 -17.92 -4.52 2.79
N THR A 166 -16.79 -3.85 2.98
CA THR A 166 -15.60 -4.41 3.64
C THR A 166 -15.08 -3.43 4.70
N LEU A 167 -14.70 -3.94 5.87
CA LEU A 167 -14.02 -3.16 6.90
C LEU A 167 -12.62 -2.74 6.46
N LEU A 168 -12.03 -1.77 7.16
CA LEU A 168 -10.67 -1.27 6.87
C LEU A 168 -9.59 -2.37 6.89
N ASN A 169 -9.84 -3.49 7.60
CA ASN A 169 -8.95 -4.64 7.71
C ASN A 169 -9.19 -5.74 6.64
N GLY A 170 -10.18 -5.56 5.76
CA GLY A 170 -10.53 -6.56 4.73
C GLY A 170 -11.66 -7.52 5.10
N THR A 171 -12.23 -7.43 6.31
CA THR A 171 -13.34 -8.31 6.72
C THR A 171 -14.63 -7.89 6.02
N SER A 172 -15.30 -8.83 5.34
CA SER A 172 -16.59 -8.60 4.71
C SER A 172 -17.70 -8.34 5.74
N LEU A 173 -18.49 -7.29 5.55
CA LEU A 173 -19.60 -6.89 6.44
C LEU A 173 -20.96 -7.38 5.96
N SER A 174 -21.10 -7.58 4.66
CA SER A 174 -22.39 -7.85 4.04
C SER A 174 -22.31 -8.95 3.01
N SER A 175 -23.49 -9.54 2.76
CA SER A 175 -23.70 -10.32 1.55
C SER A 175 -23.55 -9.41 0.32
N PRO A 176 -23.10 -9.96 -0.83
CA PRO A 176 -22.97 -9.21 -2.06
C PRO A 176 -24.28 -8.49 -2.45
N ILE A 177 -24.17 -7.22 -2.84
CA ILE A 177 -25.29 -6.37 -3.25
C ILE A 177 -25.26 -6.25 -4.78
N PHE A 178 -26.41 -6.45 -5.42
CA PHE A 178 -26.57 -6.15 -6.84
C PHE A 178 -26.58 -4.64 -7.06
N TYR A 179 -25.64 -4.15 -7.86
CA TYR A 179 -25.55 -2.75 -8.20
C TYR A 179 -26.19 -2.50 -9.57
N ASN A 180 -27.33 -1.79 -9.60
CA ASN A 180 -28.09 -1.54 -10.82
C ASN A 180 -27.65 -0.27 -11.58
N GLY A 181 -26.41 0.18 -11.39
CA GLY A 181 -25.77 1.18 -12.25
C GLY A 181 -26.00 2.66 -11.93
N THR A 182 -26.82 3.02 -10.92
CA THR A 182 -27.13 4.43 -10.65
C THR A 182 -26.29 4.99 -9.49
N ALA A 183 -25.18 5.65 -9.85
CA ALA A 183 -24.25 6.46 -9.02
C ALA A 183 -23.43 5.71 -7.93
N GLU A 184 -22.10 5.72 -8.08
CA GLU A 184 -21.14 5.10 -7.14
C GLU A 184 -21.34 5.56 -5.69
N GLY A 185 -21.79 6.80 -5.49
CA GLY A 185 -22.09 7.34 -4.15
C GLY A 185 -23.21 6.61 -3.40
N GLY A 186 -24.10 5.89 -4.09
CA GLY A 186 -25.15 5.09 -3.44
C GLY A 186 -24.61 3.85 -2.73
N ALA A 187 -23.57 3.23 -3.27
CA ALA A 187 -22.97 2.03 -2.70
C ALA A 187 -22.22 2.33 -1.40
N GLU A 188 -21.47 3.43 -1.36
CA GLU A 188 -20.79 3.86 -0.13
C GLU A 188 -21.79 4.17 0.97
N ALA A 189 -22.86 4.92 0.66
CA ALA A 189 -23.91 5.24 1.63
C ALA A 189 -24.59 3.98 2.19
N ALA A 190 -24.84 2.97 1.33
CA ALA A 190 -25.38 1.69 1.76
C ALA A 190 -24.42 0.95 2.70
N CYS A 191 -23.13 0.93 2.39
CA CYS A 191 -22.13 0.31 3.27
C CYS A 191 -21.96 1.07 4.60
N PHE A 192 -22.06 2.39 4.59
CA PHE A 192 -22.07 3.19 5.82
C PHE A 192 -23.27 2.85 6.71
N ALA A 193 -24.47 2.69 6.12
CA ALA A 193 -25.66 2.29 6.86
C ALA A 193 -25.53 0.89 7.50
N VAL A 194 -24.75 -0.02 6.88
CA VAL A 194 -24.44 -1.34 7.44
C VAL A 194 -23.45 -1.25 8.60
N MET A 195 -22.42 -0.39 8.51
CA MET A 195 -21.42 -0.23 9.58
C MET A 195 -21.95 0.48 10.81
N PHE A 196 -22.85 1.44 10.60
CA PHE A 196 -23.50 2.20 11.66
C PHE A 196 -24.99 1.89 11.57
N PRO A 197 -25.43 0.71 12.06
CA PRO A 197 -26.86 0.51 12.24
C PRO A 197 -27.28 1.65 13.14
N LEU A 198 -28.13 2.54 12.61
CA LEU A 198 -28.76 3.58 13.41
C LEU A 198 -29.31 2.83 14.61
N THR A 199 -28.68 3.00 15.77
CA THR A 199 -29.21 2.50 17.02
C THR A 199 -30.57 3.12 17.07
N THR A 200 -31.60 2.29 16.84
CA THR A 200 -32.98 2.71 16.98
C THR A 200 -33.04 3.16 18.42
N VAL A 201 -32.96 4.48 18.62
CA VAL A 201 -33.17 5.09 19.92
C VAL A 201 -34.51 4.52 20.32
N PRO A 202 -34.59 3.67 21.37
CA PRO A 202 -35.87 3.15 21.80
C PRO A 202 -36.73 4.39 22.00
N ALA A 203 -37.90 4.42 21.35
CA ALA A 203 -38.82 5.54 21.42
C ALA A 203 -39.19 5.73 22.90
N SER A 204 -38.40 6.53 23.61
CA SER A 204 -38.72 6.98 24.96
C SER A 204 -39.90 7.91 24.80
N ASP A 205 -40.92 7.66 25.61
CA ASP A 205 -42.26 8.24 25.57
C ASP A 205 -42.33 9.73 25.15
N PRO A 206 -43.40 10.13 24.43
CA PRO A 206 -43.64 11.50 24.02
C PRO A 206 -43.99 12.40 25.21
N ALA A 207 -43.02 12.70 26.07
CA ALA A 207 -43.12 13.75 27.07
C ALA A 207 -42.42 15.02 26.55
N THR A 208 -43.21 15.84 25.86
CA THR A 208 -43.09 17.30 25.67
C THR A 208 -41.74 17.93 26.04
N VAL A 209 -40.81 17.98 25.08
CA VAL A 209 -39.68 18.92 25.12
C VAL A 209 -39.90 19.97 24.05
N THR A 210 -40.48 21.10 24.47
CA THR A 210 -40.60 22.32 23.67
C THR A 210 -39.22 22.97 23.59
N ALA A 211 -38.41 22.58 22.61
CA ALA A 211 -37.13 23.25 22.33
C ALA A 211 -37.34 24.27 21.20
N SER A 212 -37.36 25.57 21.55
CA SER A 212 -37.28 26.68 20.60
C SER A 212 -35.93 26.66 19.89
N LEU A 213 -35.92 26.25 18.63
CA LEU A 213 -34.79 26.44 17.72
C LEU A 213 -34.95 27.79 17.01
N ASP A 214 -34.28 28.80 17.55
CA ASP A 214 -34.08 30.09 16.91
C ASP A 214 -33.06 29.94 15.77
N MET A 215 -33.54 29.85 14.54
CA MET A 215 -32.72 29.79 13.32
C MET A 215 -32.40 31.20 12.83
N GLY A 216 -31.27 31.75 13.29
CA GLY A 216 -30.67 32.95 12.70
C GLY A 216 -30.17 32.73 11.27
N PRO A 217 -30.38 33.67 10.33
CA PRO A 217 -30.00 33.51 8.93
C PRO A 217 -28.47 33.57 8.74
N ARG A 218 -27.86 32.45 8.32
CA ARG A 218 -26.45 32.40 7.89
C ARG A 218 -26.30 32.91 6.47
N ASN A 219 -25.73 34.10 6.35
CA ASN A 219 -25.35 34.72 5.08
C ASN A 219 -24.07 34.05 4.53
N ARG A 220 -24.20 33.24 3.48
CA ARG A 220 -23.09 32.46 2.88
C ARG A 220 -22.55 33.20 1.65
N THR A 221 -21.50 34.00 1.83
CA THR A 221 -20.76 34.60 0.72
C THR A 221 -19.84 33.58 0.06
N THR A 222 -20.23 33.08 -1.11
CA THR A 222 -19.39 32.24 -1.97
C THR A 222 -18.36 33.11 -2.69
N LYS A 223 -17.11 33.10 -2.19
CA LYS A 223 -15.96 33.70 -2.88
C LYS A 223 -15.41 32.68 -3.88
N LYS A 224 -15.60 32.97 -5.17
CA LYS A 224 -15.16 32.17 -6.33
C LYS A 224 -13.63 32.29 -6.47
N PRO A 225 -12.85 31.18 -6.50
CA PRO A 225 -11.43 31.27 -6.80
C PRO A 225 -11.20 31.53 -8.30
N ASN A 226 -10.49 32.61 -8.60
CA ASN A 226 -10.00 32.92 -9.94
C ASN A 226 -8.84 31.97 -10.28
N HIS A 227 -9.10 30.98 -11.13
CA HIS A 227 -8.04 30.23 -11.81
C HIS A 227 -7.50 31.06 -12.98
N ALA A 228 -6.23 31.47 -12.89
CA ALA A 228 -5.49 32.03 -14.02
C ALA A 228 -5.03 30.89 -14.96
N PRO A 229 -5.02 31.10 -16.29
CA PRO A 229 -4.58 30.09 -17.23
C PRO A 229 -3.05 29.96 -17.22
N VAL A 230 -2.57 28.75 -16.93
CA VAL A 230 -1.15 28.38 -17.06
C VAL A 230 -0.83 28.22 -18.55
N ARG A 231 0.01 29.10 -19.09
CA ARG A 231 0.60 28.97 -20.43
C ARG A 231 1.67 27.89 -20.40
N ALA A 232 1.47 26.80 -21.14
CA ALA A 232 2.51 25.84 -21.46
C ALA A 232 3.50 26.47 -22.47
N ARG A 233 4.77 26.58 -22.08
CA ARG A 233 5.89 26.79 -23.03
C ARG A 233 6.29 25.42 -23.57
N LEU A 234 6.10 25.21 -24.87
CA LEU A 234 6.80 24.17 -25.62
C LEU A 234 8.20 24.70 -25.94
N ASP A 235 9.22 24.17 -25.27
CA ASP A 235 10.58 24.25 -25.77
C ASP A 235 10.80 23.11 -26.75
N LYS A 236 10.78 23.47 -28.04
CA LYS A 236 11.46 22.70 -29.09
C LYS A 236 12.94 22.98 -28.93
N ASP A 237 13.75 21.92 -28.80
CA ASP A 237 14.99 21.76 -29.56
C ASP A 237 15.72 20.49 -29.08
N SER A 238 15.77 19.47 -29.94
CA SER A 238 16.88 18.53 -29.93
C SER A 238 17.02 17.93 -31.34
N LYS A 239 17.94 18.53 -32.10
CA LYS A 239 18.61 17.88 -33.22
C LYS A 239 19.67 16.95 -32.63
N TYR A 240 19.74 15.72 -33.12
CA TYR A 240 20.97 14.94 -33.10
C TYR A 240 21.23 14.43 -34.52
N GLU A 241 22.43 14.79 -35.00
CA GLU A 241 23.18 14.12 -36.07
C GLU A 241 23.59 12.70 -35.66
#